data_AF-A0A1I7UZA3-F1
#
_entry.id   AF-A0A1I7UZA3-F1
#
_cell.length_a   1.000
_cell.length_b   1.000
_cell.length_c   1.000
_cell.angle_alpha   90.00
_cell.angle_beta   90.00
_cell.angle_gamma   90.00
#
_symmetry.space_group_name_H-M   'P 1'
#
loop_
_entity.id
_entity.type
_entity.pdbx_description
1 polymer ?
#
loop_
_entity_poly.entity_id
_entity_poly.type
_entity_poly.pdbx_seq_one_letter_code
_entity_poly.pdbx_strand_id
1 'polypeptide(L)'
;MSKIEKRADLQGIRGIAIISVVGFHFFPDYVPNGYLGVDQFFVLSGFLMSMLLQNSSDQPVLSQVIQFYSKRFKRIVPLYFLLIGGSMISLYCKFPEVSWKTNKEAGKRAMIFMSNRRRTAEEDYFQMLSLAIDIFTHTWSLSVEVQFYLILPLIYLLGRLFSKNLQYGYYFLIALVTCLAASILVSIAIHETFEKWYSKQGLGTVTLVTLALVMVNLVLLNKDEIMDKLKGAKDYGSPDKMTLEKAARLNHLWNLNDYGSLFVPACDYESRNSPFGWCRHKNLSGSLRIMIIGNSWAANHGTMFHQECGRFVTIGDDSGPTGDLIYEIMRRQMKKLIKNVGRKMYILDAMPRPNIEVIERIVPMIGRGIGRGDIDNLLVNHTLYRTARRRYAQLVNDCGKKCVLVDYNPVFWNSTTRNFRFYDEQGLSYFTTTTHLTPRGIEHVRHVWRDICDSLEK
;
A
#
# COMPACT_ATOMS: atom_id res chain seq x y z
N MET A 1 4.32 -45.41 29.38
CA MET A 1 4.56 -44.02 28.90
C MET A 1 3.60 -43.10 29.64
N SER A 2 4.08 -42.14 30.43
CA SER A 2 3.22 -41.06 30.91
C SER A 2 2.71 -40.24 29.72
N LYS A 3 1.44 -39.84 29.75
CA LYS A 3 0.94 -38.82 28.81
C LYS A 3 1.66 -37.52 29.17
N ILE A 4 2.55 -37.06 28.28
CA ILE A 4 3.15 -35.71 28.41
C ILE A 4 1.99 -34.72 28.45
N GLU A 5 1.85 -34.05 29.59
CA GLU A 5 0.80 -33.07 29.81
C GLU A 5 0.98 -31.92 28.81
N LYS A 6 -0.09 -31.58 28.08
CA LYS A 6 -0.02 -30.47 27.14
C LYS A 6 0.10 -29.19 27.95
N ARG A 7 1.21 -28.46 27.77
CA ARG A 7 1.44 -27.09 28.27
C ARG A 7 0.42 -26.11 27.70
N ALA A 8 -0.79 -26.15 28.26
CA ALA A 8 -1.94 -25.35 27.87
C ALA A 8 -1.74 -23.87 28.21
N ASP A 9 -1.02 -23.58 29.30
CA ASP A 9 -0.45 -22.28 29.65
C ASP A 9 0.31 -21.65 28.47
N LEU A 10 1.28 -22.37 27.90
CA LEU A 10 2.08 -21.87 26.78
C LEU A 10 1.30 -21.78 25.47
N GLN A 11 0.26 -22.61 25.27
CA GLN A 11 -0.66 -22.41 24.13
C GLN A 11 -1.57 -21.20 24.34
N GLY A 12 -2.02 -20.93 25.57
CA GLY A 12 -2.84 -19.76 25.91
C GLY A 12 -2.10 -18.46 25.66
N ILE A 13 -0.84 -18.36 26.09
CA ILE A 13 0.01 -17.18 25.83
C ILE A 13 0.23 -17.00 24.31
N ARG A 14 0.43 -18.08 23.54
CA ARG A 14 0.47 -18.00 22.06
C ARG A 14 -0.86 -17.55 21.45
N GLY A 15 -1.99 -17.93 22.04
CA GLY A 15 -3.32 -17.45 21.66
C GLY A 15 -3.46 -15.94 21.86
N ILE A 16 -3.05 -15.43 23.02
CA ILE A 16 -2.99 -13.98 23.31
C ILE A 16 -2.10 -13.27 22.29
N ALA A 17 -0.91 -13.81 22.02
CA ALA A 17 0.01 -13.23 21.04
C ALA A 17 -0.60 -13.13 19.63
N ILE A 18 -1.34 -14.15 19.18
CA ILE A 18 -2.09 -14.09 17.90
C ILE A 18 -3.21 -13.04 17.96
N ILE A 19 -3.97 -12.96 19.07
CA ILE A 19 -5.04 -11.97 19.24
C ILE A 19 -4.47 -10.55 19.16
N SER A 20 -3.31 -10.28 19.74
CA SER A 20 -2.62 -8.98 19.63
C SER A 20 -2.28 -8.63 18.17
N VAL A 21 -1.77 -9.58 17.39
CA VAL A 21 -1.43 -9.36 15.97
C VAL A 21 -2.69 -9.13 15.12
N VAL A 22 -3.76 -9.90 15.36
CA VAL A 22 -5.06 -9.68 14.72
C VAL A 22 -5.63 -8.31 15.12
N GLY A 23 -5.56 -7.94 16.40
CA GLY A 23 -5.98 -6.65 16.91
C GLY A 23 -5.24 -5.48 16.24
N PHE A 24 -3.92 -5.60 16.05
CA PHE A 24 -3.13 -4.60 15.32
C PHE A 24 -3.58 -4.41 13.87
N HIS A 25 -3.99 -5.49 13.17
CA HIS A 25 -4.43 -5.39 11.78
C HIS A 25 -5.86 -4.83 11.61
N PHE A 26 -6.78 -5.12 12.53
CA PHE A 26 -8.18 -4.67 12.44
C PHE A 26 -8.47 -3.38 13.22
N PHE A 27 -7.70 -3.09 14.26
CA PHE A 27 -7.92 -2.00 15.22
C PHE A 27 -6.59 -1.32 15.62
N PRO A 28 -5.78 -0.81 14.66
CA PRO A 28 -4.44 -0.29 14.92
C PRO A 28 -4.40 0.84 15.96
N ASP A 29 -5.42 1.71 15.99
CA ASP A 29 -5.51 2.81 16.97
C ASP A 29 -5.66 2.32 18.42
N TYR A 30 -6.26 1.14 18.62
CA TYR A 30 -6.49 0.53 19.93
C TYR A 30 -5.38 -0.46 20.33
N VAL A 31 -4.68 -1.05 19.35
CA VAL A 31 -3.62 -2.05 19.57
C VAL A 31 -2.36 -1.73 18.75
N PRO A 32 -1.77 -0.52 18.87
CA PRO A 32 -0.68 -0.06 18.00
C PRO A 32 0.58 -0.91 18.09
N ASN A 33 0.83 -1.52 19.25
CA ASN A 33 1.99 -2.39 19.50
C ASN A 33 1.67 -3.89 19.35
N GLY A 34 0.51 -4.27 18.80
CA GLY A 34 0.10 -5.67 18.72
C GLY A 34 0.98 -6.55 17.82
N TYR A 35 1.77 -5.94 16.93
CA TYR A 35 2.80 -6.62 16.14
C TYR A 35 3.84 -7.36 16.99
N LEU A 36 4.11 -6.93 18.23
CA LEU A 36 5.03 -7.60 19.17
C LEU A 36 4.58 -9.03 19.52
N GLY A 37 3.31 -9.37 19.29
CA GLY A 37 2.81 -10.74 19.41
C GLY A 37 3.50 -11.72 18.44
N VAL A 38 4.06 -11.25 17.32
CA VAL A 38 4.83 -12.10 16.39
C VAL A 38 6.10 -12.63 17.06
N ASP A 39 6.86 -11.76 17.72
CA ASP A 39 8.11 -12.13 18.40
C ASP A 39 7.84 -13.10 19.56
N GLN A 40 6.82 -12.78 20.37
CA GLN A 40 6.37 -13.64 21.47
C GLN A 40 5.94 -15.03 20.97
N PHE A 41 5.21 -15.10 19.85
CA PHE A 41 4.80 -16.36 19.24
C PHE A 41 6.00 -17.20 18.79
N PHE A 42 6.99 -16.60 18.11
CA PHE A 42 8.19 -17.32 17.65
C PHE A 42 9.06 -17.83 18.80
N VAL A 43 9.31 -17.02 19.84
CA VAL A 43 10.06 -17.43 21.04
C VAL A 43 9.40 -18.63 21.71
N LEU A 44 8.07 -18.59 21.90
CA LEU A 44 7.32 -19.69 22.50
C LEU A 44 7.27 -20.93 21.61
N SER A 45 7.17 -20.77 20.28
CA SER A 45 7.31 -21.88 19.32
C SER A 45 8.68 -22.55 19.46
N GLY A 46 9.76 -21.78 19.50
CA GLY A 46 11.12 -22.27 19.70
C GLY A 46 11.28 -23.10 20.98
N PHE A 47 10.88 -22.54 22.12
CA PHE A 47 10.89 -23.24 23.41
C PHE A 47 10.12 -24.56 23.36
N LEU A 48 8.89 -24.55 22.83
CA LEU A 48 8.04 -25.74 22.75
C LEU A 48 8.61 -26.82 21.81
N MET A 49 9.28 -26.44 20.73
CA MET A 49 9.94 -27.41 19.85
C MET A 49 11.15 -28.06 20.54
N SER A 50 12.01 -27.25 21.17
CA SER A 50 13.17 -27.74 21.92
C SER A 50 12.76 -28.66 23.07
N MET A 51 11.71 -28.32 23.81
CA MET A 51 11.13 -29.16 24.86
C MET A 51 10.63 -30.51 24.31
N LEU A 52 10.02 -30.54 23.12
CA LEU A 52 9.52 -31.78 22.52
C LEU A 52 10.64 -32.67 21.96
N LEU A 53 11.71 -32.07 21.45
CA LEU A 53 12.95 -32.79 21.14
C LEU A 53 13.56 -33.35 22.43
N GLN A 54 13.70 -32.54 23.48
CA GLN A 54 14.25 -33.00 24.76
C GLN A 54 13.44 -34.14 25.39
N ASN A 55 12.11 -34.07 25.38
CA ASN A 55 11.24 -35.13 25.91
C ASN A 55 11.19 -36.40 25.04
N SER A 56 11.93 -36.45 23.93
CA SER A 56 12.10 -37.63 23.08
C SER A 56 13.57 -38.07 22.98
N SER A 57 14.45 -37.57 23.85
CA SER A 57 15.89 -37.90 23.89
C SER A 57 16.17 -39.40 23.94
N ASP A 58 15.33 -40.15 24.64
CA ASP A 58 15.58 -41.55 24.95
C ASP A 58 15.21 -42.47 23.76
N GLN A 59 14.64 -41.91 22.69
CA GLN A 59 14.37 -42.63 21.45
C GLN A 59 15.61 -42.63 20.53
N PRO A 60 15.77 -43.65 19.66
CA PRO A 60 16.75 -43.62 18.58
C PRO A 60 16.60 -42.37 17.72
N VAL A 61 17.71 -41.77 17.31
CA VAL A 61 17.74 -40.49 16.57
C VAL A 61 16.81 -40.50 15.34
N LEU A 62 16.82 -41.58 14.56
CA LEU A 62 15.95 -41.71 13.39
C LEU A 62 14.46 -41.69 13.77
N SER A 63 14.07 -42.43 14.81
CA SER A 63 12.69 -42.46 15.32
C SER A 63 12.26 -41.10 15.87
N GLN A 64 13.15 -40.42 16.60
CA GLN A 64 12.94 -39.07 17.13
C GLN A 64 12.67 -38.06 16.00
N VAL A 65 13.52 -38.06 14.97
CA VAL A 65 13.42 -37.17 13.79
C VAL A 65 12.14 -37.44 13.00
N ILE A 66 11.86 -38.70 12.66
CA ILE A 66 10.63 -39.09 11.94
C ILE A 66 9.40 -38.68 12.74
N GLN A 67 9.39 -38.90 14.06
CA GLN A 67 8.26 -38.55 14.90
C GLN A 67 8.06 -37.02 15.00
N PHE A 68 9.14 -36.24 15.10
CA PHE A 68 9.10 -34.78 15.09
C PHE A 68 8.48 -34.26 13.79
N TYR A 69 9.06 -34.60 12.64
CA TYR A 69 8.59 -34.13 11.34
C TYR A 69 7.19 -34.65 11.01
N SER A 70 6.87 -35.93 11.27
CA SER A 70 5.54 -36.48 11.01
C SER A 70 4.45 -35.77 11.83
N LYS A 71 4.69 -35.46 13.11
CA LYS A 71 3.77 -34.69 13.96
C LYS A 71 3.58 -33.25 13.49
N ARG A 72 4.56 -32.64 12.81
CA ARG A 72 4.46 -31.27 12.25
C ARG A 72 3.77 -31.28 10.89
N PHE A 73 4.18 -32.18 10.01
CA PHE A 73 3.55 -32.40 8.71
C PHE A 73 2.05 -32.61 8.85
N LYS A 74 1.62 -33.59 9.68
CA LYS A 74 0.19 -33.89 9.93
C LYS A 74 -0.59 -32.73 10.57
N ARG A 75 0.06 -31.80 11.27
CA ARG A 75 -0.59 -30.65 11.92
C ARG A 75 -0.77 -29.47 10.96
N ILE A 76 0.23 -29.21 10.11
CA ILE A 76 0.36 -27.94 9.39
C ILE A 76 0.00 -28.11 7.91
N VAL A 77 0.61 -29.09 7.25
CA VAL A 77 0.62 -29.20 5.80
C VAL A 77 -0.78 -29.42 5.21
N PRO A 78 -1.66 -30.30 5.76
CA PRO A 78 -3.02 -30.46 5.23
C PRO A 78 -3.85 -29.17 5.27
N LEU A 79 -3.87 -28.47 6.41
CA LEU A 79 -4.66 -27.23 6.55
C LEU A 79 -4.06 -26.08 5.75
N TYR A 80 -2.72 -26.01 5.65
CA TYR A 80 -2.04 -24.97 4.89
C TYR A 80 -2.26 -25.12 3.38
N PHE A 81 -2.14 -26.33 2.82
CA PHE A 81 -2.46 -26.57 1.41
C PHE A 81 -3.96 -26.51 1.13
N LEU A 82 -4.82 -26.87 2.08
CA LEU A 82 -6.27 -26.63 1.97
C LEU A 82 -6.58 -25.12 1.92
N LEU A 83 -5.88 -24.30 2.72
CA LEU A 83 -6.01 -22.84 2.68
C LEU A 83 -5.49 -22.28 1.36
N ILE A 84 -4.29 -22.67 0.88
CA ILE A 84 -3.76 -22.18 -0.40
C ILE A 84 -4.66 -22.62 -1.57
N GLY A 85 -4.99 -23.90 -1.64
CA GLY A 85 -5.84 -24.46 -2.68
C GLY A 85 -7.25 -23.86 -2.65
N GLY A 86 -7.87 -23.80 -1.48
CA GLY A 86 -9.19 -23.19 -1.28
C GLY A 86 -9.20 -21.70 -1.64
N SER A 87 -8.18 -20.94 -1.25
CA SER A 87 -8.01 -19.54 -1.65
C SER A 87 -7.79 -19.38 -3.15
N MET A 88 -6.94 -20.20 -3.79
CA MET A 88 -6.74 -20.16 -5.25
C MET A 88 -8.00 -20.55 -6.03
N ILE A 89 -8.73 -21.57 -5.58
CA ILE A 89 -10.02 -21.99 -6.16
C ILE A 89 -11.05 -20.87 -5.97
N SER A 90 -11.11 -20.25 -4.79
CA SER A 90 -11.98 -19.11 -4.53
C SER A 90 -11.64 -17.93 -5.44
N LEU A 91 -10.37 -17.53 -5.52
CA LEU A 91 -9.88 -16.49 -6.45
C LEU A 91 -10.22 -16.79 -7.91
N TYR A 92 -10.14 -18.05 -8.34
CA TYR A 92 -10.46 -18.45 -9.70
C TYR A 92 -11.97 -18.51 -10.00
N CYS A 93 -12.78 -19.01 -9.05
CA CYS A 93 -14.22 -19.25 -9.25
C CYS A 93 -15.14 -18.11 -8.79
N LYS A 94 -14.67 -17.20 -7.93
CA LYS A 94 -15.49 -16.15 -7.28
C LYS A 94 -15.00 -14.72 -7.53
N PHE A 95 -13.73 -14.53 -7.87
CA PHE A 95 -13.14 -13.20 -8.07
C PHE A 95 -12.78 -12.95 -9.55
N PRO A 96 -12.56 -11.69 -9.96
CA PRO A 96 -12.15 -11.36 -11.32
C PRO A 96 -10.84 -12.04 -11.75
N GLU A 97 -10.68 -12.27 -13.05
CA GLU A 97 -9.50 -12.96 -13.61
C GLU A 97 -8.16 -12.32 -13.21
N VAL A 98 -8.15 -10.99 -13.03
CA VAL A 98 -6.98 -10.24 -12.55
C VAL A 98 -6.56 -10.68 -11.15
N SER A 99 -7.50 -10.98 -10.25
CA SER A 99 -7.20 -11.33 -8.86
C SER A 99 -6.41 -12.63 -8.76
N TRP A 100 -6.80 -13.70 -9.47
CA TRP A 100 -6.04 -14.95 -9.48
C TRP A 100 -4.72 -14.82 -10.26
N LYS A 101 -4.69 -14.03 -11.35
CA LYS A 101 -3.46 -13.77 -12.12
C LYS A 101 -2.39 -13.08 -11.27
N THR A 102 -2.76 -12.02 -10.55
CA THR A 102 -1.85 -11.29 -9.64
C THR A 102 -1.35 -12.18 -8.49
N ASN A 103 -2.23 -13.01 -7.92
CA ASN A 103 -1.90 -13.86 -6.78
C ASN A 103 -1.21 -15.20 -7.15
N LYS A 104 -1.12 -15.55 -8.44
CA LYS A 104 -0.58 -16.84 -8.91
C LYS A 104 0.85 -17.10 -8.43
N GLU A 105 1.74 -16.12 -8.60
CA GLU A 105 3.15 -16.28 -8.24
C GLU A 105 3.36 -16.25 -6.72
N ALA A 106 2.58 -15.45 -5.98
CA ALA A 106 2.56 -15.48 -4.53
C ALA A 106 2.08 -16.84 -3.99
N GLY A 107 1.01 -17.40 -4.58
CA GLY A 107 0.52 -18.74 -4.28
C GLY A 107 1.57 -19.84 -4.51
N LYS A 108 2.32 -19.79 -5.62
CA LYS A 108 3.46 -20.72 -5.84
C LYS A 108 4.52 -20.60 -4.75
N ARG A 109 4.86 -19.39 -4.31
CA ARG A 109 5.86 -19.17 -3.24
C ARG A 109 5.34 -19.65 -1.89
N ALA A 110 4.05 -19.45 -1.61
CA ALA A 110 3.40 -19.99 -0.43
C ALA A 110 3.44 -21.54 -0.42
N MET A 111 3.20 -22.20 -1.57
CA MET A 111 3.27 -23.66 -1.70
C MET A 111 4.63 -24.27 -1.31
N ILE A 112 5.72 -23.52 -1.51
CA ILE A 112 7.09 -23.96 -1.18
C ILE A 112 7.66 -23.31 0.09
N PHE A 113 6.81 -22.68 0.93
CA PHE A 113 7.19 -21.99 2.16
C PHE A 113 8.27 -20.90 1.95
N MET A 114 8.10 -20.05 0.93
CA MET A 114 9.00 -18.95 0.57
C MET A 114 8.32 -17.57 0.49
N SER A 115 7.14 -17.41 1.09
CA SER A 115 6.44 -16.11 1.14
C SER A 115 7.11 -15.06 2.05
N ASN A 116 8.13 -15.44 2.83
CA ASN A 116 8.96 -14.53 3.61
C ASN A 116 10.11 -13.87 2.82
N ARG A 117 10.18 -14.07 1.51
CA ARG A 117 11.16 -13.41 0.63
C ARG A 117 10.45 -12.37 -0.24
N ARG A 118 11.00 -11.15 -0.35
CA ARG A 118 10.54 -10.16 -1.33
C ARG A 118 10.67 -10.69 -2.76
N ARG A 119 9.82 -10.26 -3.68
CA ARG A 119 9.86 -10.61 -5.12
C ARG A 119 10.85 -9.70 -5.86
N THR A 120 10.94 -8.43 -5.47
CA THR A 120 11.89 -7.43 -5.97
C THR A 120 12.54 -6.68 -4.81
N ALA A 121 13.59 -5.91 -5.06
CA ALA A 121 14.22 -5.07 -4.03
C ALA A 121 13.30 -3.94 -3.53
N GLU A 122 12.34 -3.52 -4.36
CA GLU A 122 11.46 -2.36 -4.22
C GLU A 122 10.18 -2.66 -3.42
N GLU A 123 9.88 -3.93 -3.11
CA GLU A 123 8.67 -4.29 -2.35
C GLU A 123 8.75 -3.89 -0.87
N ASP A 124 7.92 -2.94 -0.46
CA ASP A 124 7.65 -2.65 0.95
C ASP A 124 6.54 -3.57 1.49
N TYR A 125 6.91 -4.36 2.51
CA TYR A 125 6.02 -5.27 3.22
C TYR A 125 4.82 -4.55 3.86
N PHE A 126 5.00 -3.36 4.44
CA PHE A 126 3.91 -2.62 5.08
C PHE A 126 2.93 -2.03 4.06
N GLN A 127 3.41 -1.69 2.86
CA GLN A 127 2.56 -1.24 1.76
C GLN A 127 1.76 -2.41 1.16
N MET A 128 2.37 -3.58 0.98
CA MET A 128 1.65 -4.78 0.53
C MET A 128 0.57 -5.22 1.52
N LEU A 129 0.88 -5.16 2.82
CA LEU A 129 -0.02 -5.53 3.91
C LEU A 129 -1.23 -4.60 4.04
N SER A 130 -1.03 -3.29 3.83
CA SER A 130 -2.11 -2.29 3.91
C SER A 130 -2.99 -2.24 2.64
N LEU A 131 -2.43 -2.53 1.46
CA LEU A 131 -3.19 -2.59 0.21
C LEU A 131 -3.91 -3.94 -0.02
N ALA A 132 -3.52 -5.01 0.69
CA ALA A 132 -4.15 -6.34 0.66
C ALA A 132 -4.33 -6.98 -0.74
N ILE A 133 -3.49 -6.60 -1.72
CA ILE A 133 -3.57 -7.07 -3.11
C ILE A 133 -3.10 -8.53 -3.25
N ASP A 134 -2.12 -8.94 -2.41
CA ASP A 134 -1.61 -10.31 -2.32
C ASP A 134 -2.11 -10.99 -1.04
N ILE A 135 -3.09 -11.88 -1.19
CA ILE A 135 -3.73 -12.59 -0.08
C ILE A 135 -2.79 -13.61 0.60
N PHE A 136 -1.70 -14.00 -0.06
CA PHE A 136 -0.73 -14.95 0.48
C PHE A 136 0.38 -14.28 1.29
N THR A 137 0.43 -12.94 1.34
CA THR A 137 1.40 -12.19 2.16
C THR A 137 1.40 -12.68 3.61
N HIS A 138 0.23 -12.91 4.22
CA HIS A 138 0.12 -13.39 5.62
C HIS A 138 0.74 -14.79 5.88
N THR A 139 1.08 -15.57 4.85
CA THR A 139 1.72 -16.88 5.01
C THR A 139 3.22 -16.80 5.35
N TRP A 140 3.81 -15.60 5.34
CA TRP A 140 5.25 -15.40 5.58
C TRP A 140 5.72 -15.96 6.93
N SER A 141 4.92 -15.80 7.98
CA SER A 141 5.30 -16.20 9.35
C SER A 141 5.38 -17.71 9.49
N LEU A 142 4.45 -18.43 8.85
CA LEU A 142 4.48 -19.89 8.78
C LEU A 142 5.62 -20.39 7.88
N SER A 143 5.97 -19.67 6.81
CA SER A 143 7.17 -19.98 6.02
C SER A 143 8.45 -19.92 6.87
N VAL A 144 8.60 -18.88 7.70
CA VAL A 144 9.69 -18.78 8.68
C VAL A 144 9.62 -19.91 9.72
N GLU A 145 8.42 -20.22 10.24
CA GLU A 145 8.26 -21.28 11.25
C GLU A 145 8.64 -22.67 10.70
N VAL A 146 8.30 -22.98 9.44
CA VAL A 146 8.68 -24.24 8.79
C VAL A 146 10.18 -24.29 8.47
N GLN A 147 10.79 -23.19 8.01
CA GLN A 147 12.24 -23.09 7.84
C GLN A 147 12.97 -23.34 9.17
N PHE A 148 12.49 -22.76 10.27
CA PHE A 148 13.00 -23.00 11.62
C PHE A 148 12.83 -24.47 12.06
N TYR A 149 11.70 -25.11 11.75
CA TYR A 149 11.48 -26.53 12.07
C TYR A 149 12.42 -27.49 11.31
N LEU A 150 12.95 -27.11 10.15
CA LEU A 150 13.97 -27.89 9.44
C LEU A 150 15.35 -27.78 10.10
N ILE A 151 15.69 -26.60 10.63
CA ILE A 151 17.00 -26.30 11.19
C ILE A 151 17.12 -26.76 12.65
N LEU A 152 16.10 -26.54 13.47
CA LEU A 152 16.18 -26.78 14.91
C LEU A 152 16.54 -28.23 15.30
N PRO A 153 15.97 -29.30 14.70
CA PRO A 153 16.35 -30.67 15.03
C PRO A 153 17.82 -30.95 14.75
N LEU A 154 18.40 -30.35 13.71
CA LEU A 154 19.83 -30.51 13.39
C LEU A 154 20.71 -29.88 14.48
N ILE A 155 20.39 -28.64 14.91
CA ILE A 155 21.10 -27.96 16.02
C ILE A 155 21.00 -28.80 17.30
N TYR A 156 19.82 -29.31 17.63
CA TYR A 156 19.61 -30.13 18.82
C TYR A 156 20.38 -31.47 18.77
N LEU A 157 20.37 -32.16 17.63
CA LEU A 157 21.07 -33.44 17.47
C LEU A 157 22.59 -33.30 17.45
N LEU A 158 23.12 -32.22 16.87
CA LEU A 158 24.55 -31.89 16.99
C LEU A 158 24.92 -31.59 18.45
N GLY A 159 24.06 -30.88 19.19
CA GLY A 159 24.20 -30.72 20.63
C GLY A 159 24.27 -32.05 21.39
N ARG A 160 23.46 -33.04 21.01
CA ARG A 160 23.47 -34.39 21.62
C ARG A 160 24.78 -35.16 21.46
N LEU A 161 25.68 -34.78 20.56
CA LEU A 161 27.01 -35.39 20.43
C LEU A 161 27.92 -35.05 21.62
N PHE A 162 27.60 -33.99 22.36
CA PHE A 162 28.36 -33.54 23.53
C PHE A 162 27.77 -34.07 24.84
N SER A 163 28.61 -34.19 25.87
CA SER A 163 28.15 -34.49 27.24
C SER A 163 27.25 -33.37 27.78
N LYS A 164 26.40 -33.65 28.78
CA LYS A 164 25.44 -32.66 29.33
C LYS A 164 26.09 -31.32 29.74
N ASN A 165 27.32 -31.36 30.25
CA ASN A 165 28.04 -30.13 30.63
C ASN A 165 28.53 -29.35 29.41
N LEU A 166 29.05 -30.03 28.37
CA LEU A 166 29.45 -29.39 27.12
C LEU A 166 28.24 -28.95 26.26
N GLN A 167 27.05 -29.53 26.44
CA GLN A 167 25.82 -29.08 25.75
C GLN A 167 25.48 -27.62 26.08
N TYR A 168 25.58 -27.21 27.35
CA TYR A 168 25.41 -25.80 27.72
C TYR A 168 26.45 -24.91 27.03
N GLY A 169 27.71 -25.36 27.00
CA GLY A 169 28.79 -24.67 26.27
C GLY A 169 28.53 -24.56 24.77
N TYR A 170 28.02 -25.62 24.13
CA TYR A 170 27.67 -25.65 22.71
C TYR A 170 26.54 -24.66 22.37
N TYR A 171 25.43 -24.69 23.11
CA TYR A 171 24.31 -23.76 22.88
C TYR A 171 24.68 -22.31 23.23
N PHE A 172 25.47 -22.11 24.30
CA PHE A 172 26.01 -20.79 24.63
C PHE A 172 26.97 -20.28 23.54
N LEU A 173 27.85 -21.13 23.00
CA LEU A 173 28.75 -20.76 21.92
C LEU A 173 27.99 -20.39 20.64
N ILE A 174 26.92 -21.11 20.28
CA ILE A 174 26.07 -20.73 19.15
C ILE A 174 25.43 -19.35 19.39
N ALA A 175 24.82 -19.14 20.56
CA ALA A 175 24.23 -17.85 20.91
C ALA A 175 25.29 -16.73 20.86
N LEU A 176 26.44 -16.93 21.51
CA LEU A 176 27.55 -16.00 21.55
C LEU A 176 28.11 -15.70 20.15
N VAL A 177 28.36 -16.70 19.32
CA VAL A 177 28.86 -16.51 17.94
C VAL A 177 27.83 -15.77 17.08
N THR A 178 26.54 -16.06 17.20
CA THR A 178 25.51 -15.31 16.47
C THR A 178 25.39 -13.85 16.94
N CYS A 179 25.41 -13.60 18.25
CA CYS A 179 25.43 -12.24 18.80
C CYS A 179 26.71 -11.47 18.46
N LEU A 180 27.88 -12.11 18.53
CA LEU A 180 29.16 -11.52 18.16
C LEU A 180 29.22 -11.23 16.65
N ALA A 181 28.77 -12.15 15.79
CA ALA A 181 28.73 -11.91 14.35
C ALA A 181 27.82 -10.73 14.00
N ALA A 182 26.64 -10.64 14.62
CA ALA A 182 25.75 -9.48 14.46
C ALA A 182 26.41 -8.18 14.97
N SER A 183 27.01 -8.21 16.16
CA SER A 183 27.73 -7.07 16.76
C SER A 183 28.91 -6.61 15.90
N ILE A 184 29.71 -7.55 15.37
CA ILE A 184 30.85 -7.29 14.49
C ILE A 184 30.38 -6.70 13.16
N LEU A 185 29.32 -7.22 12.54
CA LEU A 185 28.77 -6.66 11.30
C LEU A 185 28.26 -5.23 11.50
N VAL A 186 27.58 -4.96 12.60
CA VAL A 186 27.15 -3.60 12.99
C VAL A 186 28.35 -2.70 13.29
N SER A 187 29.35 -3.20 14.01
CA SER A 187 30.57 -2.45 14.34
C SER A 187 31.40 -2.12 13.09
N ILE A 188 31.59 -3.06 12.16
CA ILE A 188 32.25 -2.82 10.88
C ILE A 188 31.50 -1.74 10.08
N ALA A 189 30.16 -1.84 10.02
CA ALA A 189 29.35 -0.86 9.33
C ALA A 189 29.50 0.54 9.94
N ILE A 190 29.43 0.68 11.27
CA ILE A 190 29.63 1.94 11.98
C ILE A 190 31.07 2.45 11.81
N HIS A 191 32.07 1.59 11.92
CA HIS A 191 33.47 1.99 11.84
C HIS A 191 33.84 2.53 10.46
N GLU A 192 33.53 1.77 9.40
CA GLU A 192 33.87 2.16 8.02
C GLU A 192 33.05 3.36 7.52
N THR A 193 31.81 3.54 7.98
CA THR A 193 30.96 4.66 7.53
C THR A 193 31.08 5.92 8.39
N PHE A 194 31.48 5.82 9.66
CA PHE A 194 31.46 6.95 10.60
C PHE A 194 32.79 7.13 11.35
N GLU A 195 33.20 6.18 12.19
CA GLU A 195 34.32 6.40 13.13
C GLU A 195 35.67 6.65 12.43
N LYS A 196 35.95 5.91 11.37
CA LYS A 196 37.20 5.98 10.58
C LYS A 196 37.41 7.33 9.89
N TRP A 197 36.33 8.06 9.65
CA TRP A 197 36.35 9.44 9.17
C TRP A 197 36.39 10.43 10.35
N TYR A 198 35.52 10.23 11.33
CA TYR A 198 35.36 11.10 12.50
C TYR A 198 36.66 11.25 13.31
N SER A 199 37.36 10.14 13.55
CA SER A 199 38.65 10.07 14.26
C SER A 199 39.80 10.85 13.61
N LYS A 200 39.66 11.23 12.34
CA LYS A 200 40.64 12.05 11.60
C LYS A 200 40.33 13.55 11.64
N GLN A 201 39.24 13.95 12.29
CA GLN A 201 38.80 15.34 12.35
C GLN A 201 39.28 16.02 13.63
N GLY A 202 39.70 17.28 13.54
CA GLY A 202 40.04 18.09 14.71
C GLY A 202 38.80 18.51 15.51
N LEU A 203 39.00 18.90 16.77
CA LEU A 203 37.91 19.32 17.69
C LEU A 203 36.99 20.38 17.07
N GLY A 204 37.55 21.38 16.38
CA GLY A 204 36.76 22.39 15.68
C GLY A 204 35.83 21.79 14.61
N THR A 205 36.35 20.90 13.77
CA THR A 205 35.56 20.18 12.76
C THR A 205 34.49 19.31 13.40
N VAL A 206 34.83 18.56 14.47
CA VAL A 206 33.88 17.72 15.21
C VAL A 206 32.75 18.57 15.80
N THR A 207 33.07 19.64 16.53
CA THR A 207 32.08 20.54 17.13
C THR A 207 31.19 21.18 16.05
N LEU A 208 31.78 21.60 14.93
CA LEU A 208 31.05 22.22 13.82
C LEU A 208 30.13 21.19 13.13
N VAL A 209 30.58 19.95 12.94
CA VAL A 209 29.76 18.84 12.42
C VAL A 209 28.65 18.46 13.39
N THR A 210 28.91 18.39 14.71
CA THR A 210 27.89 18.09 15.71
C THR A 210 26.84 19.20 15.80
N LEU A 211 27.25 20.47 15.84
CA LEU A 211 26.34 21.61 15.79
C LEU A 211 25.56 21.65 14.47
N ALA A 212 26.21 21.37 13.35
CA ALA A 212 25.54 21.25 12.06
C ALA A 212 24.53 20.09 12.04
N LEU A 213 24.85 18.93 12.60
CA LEU A 213 23.94 17.79 12.71
C LEU A 213 22.75 18.10 13.63
N VAL A 214 22.97 18.76 14.78
CA VAL A 214 21.89 19.20 15.68
C VAL A 214 21.01 20.25 15.00
N MET A 215 21.60 21.26 14.34
CA MET A 215 20.85 22.27 13.60
C MET A 215 20.11 21.68 12.40
N VAL A 216 20.72 20.78 11.63
CA VAL A 216 20.07 20.04 10.54
C VAL A 216 18.94 19.19 11.09
N ASN A 217 19.10 18.51 12.24
CA ASN A 217 18.04 17.71 12.84
C ASN A 217 16.87 18.60 13.30
N LEU A 218 17.14 19.72 14.00
CA LEU A 218 16.13 20.71 14.37
C LEU A 218 15.43 21.33 13.14
N VAL A 219 16.17 21.64 12.08
CA VAL A 219 15.64 22.17 10.82
C VAL A 219 14.88 21.10 10.04
N LEU A 220 15.25 19.83 10.10
CA LEU A 220 14.52 18.72 9.48
C LEU A 220 13.21 18.43 10.22
N LEU A 221 13.25 18.37 11.55
CA LEU A 221 12.07 18.17 12.42
C LEU A 221 11.02 19.28 12.24
N ASN A 222 11.47 20.52 12.03
CA ASN A 222 10.59 21.69 11.85
C ASN A 222 10.54 22.19 10.40
N LYS A 223 11.00 21.39 9.43
CA LYS A 223 11.30 21.83 8.05
C LYS A 223 10.11 22.51 7.39
N ASP A 224 8.96 21.86 7.46
CA ASP A 224 7.76 22.34 6.78
C ASP A 224 7.15 23.56 7.47
N GLU A 225 7.16 23.61 8.81
CA GLU A 225 6.68 24.78 9.55
C GLU A 225 7.58 26.01 9.35
N ILE A 226 8.91 25.83 9.30
CA ILE A 226 9.88 26.89 8.99
C ILE A 226 9.67 27.38 7.55
N MET A 227 9.55 26.47 6.58
CA MET A 227 9.34 26.82 5.18
C MET A 227 8.01 27.52 4.92
N ASP A 228 6.95 27.17 5.66
CA ASP A 228 5.64 27.79 5.50
C ASP A 228 5.58 29.18 6.18
N LYS A 229 6.20 29.34 7.37
CA LYS A 229 6.35 30.66 8.01
C LYS A 229 7.18 31.63 7.16
N LEU A 230 8.29 31.18 6.58
CA LEU A 230 9.15 32.02 5.74
C LEU A 230 8.51 32.45 4.42
N LYS A 231 7.53 31.69 3.89
CA LYS A 231 6.86 32.00 2.63
C LYS A 231 5.55 32.77 2.80
N GLY A 232 5.08 32.97 4.03
CA GLY A 232 3.99 33.90 4.39
C GLY A 232 2.59 33.55 3.86
N ALA A 233 2.44 32.48 3.08
CA ALA A 233 1.18 32.08 2.47
C ALA A 233 1.12 30.56 2.25
N LYS A 234 -0.10 30.01 2.31
CA LYS A 234 -0.42 28.72 1.69
C LYS A 234 -0.42 28.91 0.16
N ASP A 235 0.78 28.96 -0.42
CA ASP A 235 0.98 29.07 -1.87
C ASP A 235 0.69 27.72 -2.52
N TYR A 236 -0.53 27.58 -3.07
CA TYR A 236 -0.98 26.40 -3.82
C TYR A 236 -0.32 26.26 -5.21
N GLY A 237 0.65 27.12 -5.54
CA GLY A 237 1.49 26.99 -6.72
C GLY A 237 1.08 27.90 -7.87
N SER A 238 1.24 29.22 -7.71
CA SER A 238 1.16 30.11 -8.88
C SER A 238 2.26 29.76 -9.90
N PRO A 239 1.94 29.58 -11.21
CA PRO A 239 2.88 29.09 -12.22
C PRO A 239 4.13 29.95 -12.40
N ASP A 240 3.99 31.27 -12.31
CA ASP A 240 5.00 32.25 -12.72
C ASP A 240 6.26 32.29 -11.84
N LYS A 241 6.28 31.53 -10.74
CA LYS A 241 7.41 31.42 -9.79
C LYS A 241 7.65 29.97 -9.36
N MET A 242 7.61 29.04 -10.30
CA MET A 242 7.78 27.60 -10.04
C MET A 242 9.22 27.13 -10.33
N THR A 243 9.94 26.70 -9.29
CA THR A 243 11.26 26.04 -9.41
C THR A 243 11.12 24.53 -9.25
N LEU A 244 12.09 23.74 -9.73
CA LEU A 244 12.08 22.27 -9.57
C LEU A 244 11.97 21.87 -8.09
N GLU A 245 12.73 22.50 -7.19
CA GLU A 245 12.65 22.22 -5.74
C GLU A 245 11.25 22.52 -5.17
N LYS A 246 10.63 23.63 -5.59
CA LYS A 246 9.25 23.98 -5.20
C LYS A 246 8.25 22.96 -5.75
N ALA A 247 8.45 22.47 -6.97
CA ALA A 247 7.60 21.45 -7.59
C ALA A 247 7.70 20.10 -6.87
N ALA A 248 8.91 19.66 -6.51
CA ALA A 248 9.11 18.46 -5.70
C ALA A 248 8.42 18.57 -4.34
N ARG A 249 8.55 19.72 -3.64
CA ARG A 249 7.86 19.96 -2.36
C ARG A 249 6.33 19.92 -2.52
N LEU A 250 5.78 20.58 -3.53
CA LEU A 250 4.33 20.61 -3.75
C LEU A 250 3.78 19.21 -4.07
N ASN A 251 4.44 18.44 -4.94
CA ASN A 251 4.06 17.03 -5.21
C ASN A 251 4.04 16.20 -3.91
N HIS A 252 5.05 16.34 -3.06
CA HIS A 252 5.13 15.63 -1.77
C HIS A 252 4.02 16.05 -0.79
N LEU A 253 3.78 17.35 -0.62
CA LEU A 253 2.71 17.86 0.25
C LEU A 253 1.31 17.44 -0.25
N TRP A 254 1.10 17.35 -1.57
CA TRP A 254 -0.15 16.84 -2.14
C TRP A 254 -0.32 15.33 -1.93
N ASN A 255 0.76 14.54 -1.95
CA ASN A 255 0.70 13.12 -1.58
C ASN A 255 0.35 12.94 -0.10
N LEU A 256 0.99 13.70 0.81
CA LEU A 256 0.73 13.62 2.25
C LEU A 256 -0.70 14.00 2.63
N ASN A 257 -1.25 15.05 2.00
CA ASN A 257 -2.60 15.55 2.28
C ASN A 257 -3.65 15.06 1.26
N ASP A 258 -3.37 13.98 0.52
CA ASP A 258 -4.22 13.48 -0.55
C ASP A 258 -5.66 13.25 -0.07
N TYR A 259 -5.85 12.40 0.94
CA TYR A 259 -7.17 12.08 1.50
C TYR A 259 -7.90 13.31 2.07
N GLY A 260 -7.16 14.21 2.73
CA GLY A 260 -7.68 15.47 3.26
C GLY A 260 -8.17 16.42 2.16
N SER A 261 -7.51 16.41 0.99
CA SER A 261 -7.85 17.25 -0.16
C SER A 261 -9.15 16.83 -0.88
N LEU A 262 -9.64 15.61 -0.63
CA LEU A 262 -10.90 15.10 -1.18
C LEU A 262 -12.14 15.67 -0.49
N PHE A 263 -11.99 16.22 0.73
CA PHE A 263 -13.10 16.83 1.45
C PHE A 263 -13.42 18.21 0.89
N VAL A 264 -14.65 18.39 0.44
CA VAL A 264 -15.20 19.66 0.00
C VAL A 264 -15.73 20.43 1.23
N PRO A 265 -15.13 21.57 1.63
CA PRO A 265 -15.51 22.24 2.89
C PRO A 265 -16.98 22.70 2.94
N ALA A 266 -17.60 22.89 1.78
CA ALA A 266 -19.00 23.31 1.63
C ALA A 266 -20.02 22.15 1.68
N CYS A 267 -19.60 20.91 1.96
CA CYS A 267 -20.48 19.73 2.09
C CYS A 267 -20.72 19.30 3.56
N ASP A 268 -21.88 18.69 3.79
CA ASP A 268 -22.10 17.65 4.81
C ASP A 268 -21.97 16.28 4.15
N TYR A 269 -21.01 15.49 4.60
CA TYR A 269 -20.85 14.09 4.18
C TYR A 269 -21.68 13.16 5.06
N GLU A 270 -22.20 12.08 4.47
CA GLU A 270 -22.91 11.02 5.20
C GLU A 270 -22.04 10.36 6.29
N SER A 271 -20.74 10.17 6.02
CA SER A 271 -19.74 9.78 7.01
C SER A 271 -18.83 10.96 7.33
N ARG A 272 -18.74 11.35 8.61
CA ARG A 272 -17.89 12.47 9.06
C ARG A 272 -16.40 12.29 8.73
N ASN A 273 -15.95 11.04 8.61
CA ASN A 273 -14.54 10.69 8.44
C ASN A 273 -14.22 10.16 7.05
N SER A 274 -15.13 10.26 6.06
CA SER A 274 -14.89 9.78 4.70
C SER A 274 -15.38 10.78 3.65
N PRO A 275 -14.57 11.12 2.63
CA PRO A 275 -14.98 11.92 1.49
C PRO A 275 -15.75 11.09 0.44
N PHE A 276 -15.93 9.78 0.69
CA PHE A 276 -16.67 8.87 -0.18
C PHE A 276 -18.11 8.67 0.31
N GLY A 277 -19.07 8.64 -0.62
CA GLY A 277 -20.50 8.58 -0.34
C GLY A 277 -21.20 9.93 -0.59
N TRP A 278 -22.38 10.11 -0.01
CA TRP A 278 -23.22 11.28 -0.32
C TRP A 278 -22.67 12.57 0.32
N CYS A 279 -22.34 13.52 -0.55
CA CYS A 279 -21.94 14.90 -0.24
C CYS A 279 -23.18 15.81 -0.41
N ARG A 280 -23.67 16.46 0.66
CA ARG A 280 -24.79 17.41 0.60
C ARG A 280 -24.26 18.83 0.80
N HIS A 281 -24.27 19.65 -0.24
CA HIS A 281 -23.78 21.01 -0.12
C HIS A 281 -24.72 21.94 0.68
N LYS A 282 -24.12 22.82 1.49
CA LYS A 282 -24.83 23.71 2.44
C LYS A 282 -25.48 24.94 1.82
N ASN A 283 -24.86 25.55 0.81
CA ASN A 283 -25.11 26.97 0.46
C ASN A 283 -25.65 27.21 -0.96
N LEU A 284 -26.54 26.36 -1.49
CA LEU A 284 -26.89 26.37 -2.92
C LEU A 284 -28.41 26.32 -3.17
N SER A 285 -29.02 27.37 -3.75
CA SER A 285 -30.47 27.50 -4.11
C SER A 285 -30.81 27.43 -5.63
N GLY A 286 -31.68 26.51 -6.09
CA GLY A 286 -31.96 26.29 -7.54
C GLY A 286 -32.41 24.88 -7.94
N SER A 287 -32.89 24.71 -9.18
CA SER A 287 -33.68 23.54 -9.64
C SER A 287 -32.90 22.40 -10.33
N LEU A 288 -31.71 22.66 -10.87
CA LEU A 288 -30.90 21.65 -11.56
C LEU A 288 -30.20 20.71 -10.57
N ARG A 289 -30.18 19.41 -10.87
CA ARG A 289 -29.48 18.38 -10.08
C ARG A 289 -28.56 17.58 -11.00
N ILE A 290 -27.26 17.63 -10.72
CA ILE A 290 -26.22 16.91 -11.46
C ILE A 290 -25.62 15.86 -10.51
N MET A 291 -25.38 14.67 -11.05
CA MET A 291 -24.88 13.52 -10.31
C MET A 291 -23.81 12.82 -11.14
N ILE A 292 -22.71 12.46 -10.48
CA ILE A 292 -21.53 11.87 -11.09
C ILE A 292 -21.23 10.56 -10.39
N ILE A 293 -21.02 9.53 -11.21
CA ILE A 293 -20.69 8.17 -10.77
C ILE A 293 -19.30 7.84 -11.31
N GLY A 294 -18.46 7.25 -10.48
CA GLY A 294 -17.16 6.74 -10.90
C GLY A 294 -16.40 6.11 -9.74
N ASN A 295 -15.12 5.84 -10.00
CA ASN A 295 -14.17 5.43 -8.96
C ASN A 295 -13.78 6.65 -8.06
N SER A 296 -12.73 6.52 -7.25
CA SER A 296 -12.30 7.57 -6.31
C SER A 296 -12.04 8.96 -6.93
N TRP A 297 -11.80 9.02 -8.24
CA TRP A 297 -11.68 10.26 -9.00
C TRP A 297 -12.95 11.11 -8.91
N ALA A 298 -14.14 10.51 -8.85
CA ALA A 298 -15.40 11.25 -8.77
C ALA A 298 -15.51 12.07 -7.46
N ALA A 299 -14.94 11.60 -6.35
CA ALA A 299 -14.89 12.36 -5.09
C ALA A 299 -13.97 13.58 -5.20
N ASN A 300 -12.79 13.37 -5.80
CA ASN A 300 -11.75 14.37 -6.00
C ASN A 300 -12.17 15.59 -6.85
N HIS A 301 -13.28 15.51 -7.60
CA HIS A 301 -13.79 16.63 -8.40
C HIS A 301 -14.73 17.58 -7.64
N GLY A 302 -15.22 17.21 -6.45
CA GLY A 302 -16.31 17.93 -5.78
C GLY A 302 -16.05 19.43 -5.53
N THR A 303 -14.80 19.81 -5.25
CA THR A 303 -14.41 21.22 -5.04
C THR A 303 -14.48 22.04 -6.33
N MET A 304 -13.98 21.48 -7.44
CA MET A 304 -14.04 22.10 -8.76
C MET A 304 -15.48 22.29 -9.21
N PHE A 305 -16.33 21.30 -8.97
CA PHE A 305 -17.76 21.39 -9.23
C PHE A 305 -18.48 22.44 -8.40
N HIS A 306 -18.16 22.53 -7.11
CA HIS A 306 -18.69 23.59 -6.26
C HIS A 306 -18.37 24.98 -6.81
N GLN A 307 -17.15 25.15 -7.35
CA GLN A 307 -16.67 26.40 -7.92
C GLN A 307 -17.31 26.73 -9.29
N GLU A 308 -17.30 25.81 -10.25
CA GLU A 308 -17.76 26.12 -11.62
C GLU A 308 -19.30 26.03 -11.81
N CYS A 309 -20.03 25.29 -10.96
CA CYS A 309 -21.47 25.06 -11.20
C CYS A 309 -22.32 24.72 -9.96
N GLY A 310 -21.82 25.04 -8.77
CA GLY A 310 -22.19 24.37 -7.51
C GLY A 310 -23.65 23.94 -7.32
N ARG A 311 -23.96 22.65 -7.58
CA ARG A 311 -25.06 21.79 -7.05
C ARG A 311 -24.77 20.30 -7.28
N PHE A 312 -24.11 19.61 -6.35
CA PHE A 312 -23.59 18.27 -6.67
C PHE A 312 -23.80 17.19 -5.60
N VAL A 313 -23.81 15.96 -6.11
CA VAL A 313 -23.78 14.69 -5.40
C VAL A 313 -22.81 13.76 -6.14
N THR A 314 -21.92 13.13 -5.41
CA THR A 314 -21.00 12.08 -5.89
C THR A 314 -21.46 10.71 -5.40
N ILE A 315 -21.33 9.66 -6.22
CA ILE A 315 -21.67 8.27 -5.85
C ILE A 315 -20.56 7.31 -6.34
N GLY A 316 -20.18 6.34 -5.51
CA GLY A 316 -19.23 5.28 -5.85
C GLY A 316 -19.88 3.96 -6.30
N ASP A 317 -19.13 3.12 -7.01
CA ASP A 317 -19.55 1.80 -7.49
C ASP A 317 -19.81 0.78 -6.34
N ASP A 318 -20.77 -0.14 -6.53
CA ASP A 318 -21.12 -1.22 -5.57
C ASP A 318 -21.52 -2.51 -6.33
N SER A 319 -21.06 -3.69 -5.91
CA SER A 319 -20.81 -4.82 -6.85
C SER A 319 -21.68 -6.09 -6.71
N GLY A 320 -22.20 -6.66 -7.83
CA GLY A 320 -22.95 -7.93 -7.87
C GLY A 320 -23.32 -8.51 -9.27
N PRO A 321 -23.45 -9.86 -9.43
CA PRO A 321 -23.36 -10.66 -10.69
C PRO A 321 -24.26 -10.21 -11.87
N THR A 322 -23.95 -10.30 -13.19
CA THR A 322 -22.95 -11.00 -14.06
C THR A 322 -22.83 -10.26 -15.42
N GLY A 323 -21.90 -10.63 -16.36
CA GLY A 323 -22.04 -10.32 -17.82
C GLY A 323 -20.91 -9.56 -18.57
N ASP A 324 -19.69 -9.51 -18.05
CA ASP A 324 -19.09 -8.23 -17.66
C ASP A 324 -19.88 -7.65 -16.49
N LEU A 325 -19.57 -8.27 -15.36
CA LEU A 325 -20.08 -7.96 -14.04
C LEU A 325 -20.05 -6.46 -13.75
N ILE A 326 -18.91 -5.82 -14.02
CA ILE A 326 -18.70 -4.40 -13.72
C ILE A 326 -19.62 -3.54 -14.58
N TYR A 327 -19.76 -3.85 -15.88
CA TYR A 327 -20.73 -3.15 -16.71
C TYR A 327 -22.17 -3.33 -16.22
N GLU A 328 -22.63 -4.55 -15.91
CA GLU A 328 -24.01 -4.80 -15.49
C GLU A 328 -24.33 -4.23 -14.09
N ILE A 329 -23.36 -4.17 -13.18
CA ILE A 329 -23.41 -3.38 -11.95
C ILE A 329 -23.75 -1.92 -12.27
N MET A 330 -22.86 -1.28 -13.03
CA MET A 330 -22.94 0.14 -13.32
C MET A 330 -24.24 0.47 -14.07
N ARG A 331 -24.66 -0.43 -14.96
CA ARG A 331 -25.91 -0.35 -15.71
C ARG A 331 -27.14 -0.40 -14.80
N ARG A 332 -27.16 -1.30 -13.80
CA ARG A 332 -28.26 -1.40 -12.82
C ARG A 332 -28.29 -0.18 -11.90
N GLN A 333 -27.13 0.30 -11.43
CA GLN A 333 -27.03 1.51 -10.62
C GLN A 333 -27.49 2.74 -11.42
N MET A 334 -26.95 2.95 -12.63
CA MET A 334 -27.35 4.00 -13.56
C MET A 334 -28.86 3.97 -13.81
N LYS A 335 -29.46 2.80 -14.10
CA LYS A 335 -30.92 2.66 -14.30
C LYS A 335 -31.77 2.96 -13.05
N LYS A 336 -31.24 2.81 -11.83
CA LYS A 336 -31.89 3.27 -10.60
C LYS A 336 -31.82 4.79 -10.48
N LEU A 337 -30.62 5.35 -10.68
CA LEU A 337 -30.32 6.76 -10.42
C LEU A 337 -30.88 7.72 -11.49
N ILE A 338 -30.83 7.34 -12.78
CA ILE A 338 -31.28 8.16 -13.92
C ILE A 338 -32.76 8.57 -13.84
N LYS A 339 -33.58 7.80 -13.13
CA LYS A 339 -35.00 8.11 -12.87
C LYS A 339 -35.15 9.43 -12.11
N ASN A 340 -34.19 9.75 -11.25
CA ASN A 340 -34.16 10.96 -10.42
C ASN A 340 -33.30 12.08 -11.04
N VAL A 341 -32.66 11.84 -12.20
CA VAL A 341 -31.86 12.83 -12.92
C VAL A 341 -32.77 13.66 -13.83
N GLY A 342 -32.93 14.94 -13.49
CA GLY A 342 -33.83 15.86 -14.20
C GLY A 342 -33.38 16.21 -15.62
N ARG A 343 -32.07 16.40 -15.85
CA ARG A 343 -31.54 16.93 -17.13
C ARG A 343 -30.54 15.99 -17.80
N LYS A 344 -29.31 15.88 -17.28
CA LYS A 344 -28.24 15.01 -17.81
C LYS A 344 -27.49 14.27 -16.69
N MET A 345 -27.00 13.07 -16.98
CA MET A 345 -26.04 12.34 -16.16
C MET A 345 -24.67 12.40 -16.84
N TYR A 346 -23.63 12.80 -16.11
CA TYR A 346 -22.28 12.89 -16.66
C TYR A 346 -21.46 11.70 -16.17
N ILE A 347 -20.86 10.98 -17.11
CA ILE A 347 -20.01 9.81 -16.85
C ILE A 347 -18.59 10.21 -17.24
N LEU A 348 -17.69 10.26 -16.26
CA LEU A 348 -16.27 10.54 -16.49
C LEU A 348 -15.61 9.33 -17.14
N ASP A 349 -14.98 9.51 -18.30
CA ASP A 349 -14.39 8.42 -19.05
C ASP A 349 -13.07 7.92 -18.43
N ALA A 350 -12.71 6.67 -18.70
CA ALA A 350 -11.49 6.07 -18.16
C ALA A 350 -10.24 6.54 -18.92
N MET A 351 -9.17 6.78 -18.16
CA MET A 351 -7.84 7.11 -18.67
C MET A 351 -6.80 6.06 -18.24
N PRO A 352 -5.62 6.00 -18.89
CA PRO A 352 -4.48 5.25 -18.38
C PRO A 352 -4.17 5.62 -16.93
N ARG A 353 -3.75 4.65 -16.12
CA ARG A 353 -3.33 4.96 -14.74
C ARG A 353 -1.87 5.43 -14.73
N PRO A 354 -1.54 6.49 -13.97
CA PRO A 354 -0.14 6.84 -13.73
C PRO A 354 0.53 5.74 -12.89
N ASN A 355 1.80 5.49 -13.15
CA ASN A 355 2.66 4.63 -12.35
C ASN A 355 3.09 5.40 -11.10
N ILE A 356 2.54 4.98 -9.95
CA ILE A 356 2.70 5.69 -8.67
C ILE A 356 4.17 5.80 -8.23
N GLU A 357 4.99 4.80 -8.56
CA GLU A 357 6.43 4.80 -8.25
C GLU A 357 7.20 5.85 -9.05
N VAL A 358 6.65 6.34 -10.17
CA VAL A 358 7.31 7.32 -11.05
C VAL A 358 6.90 8.74 -10.68
N ILE A 359 5.70 8.95 -10.13
CA ILE A 359 5.17 10.28 -9.74
C ILE A 359 6.17 11.08 -8.90
N GLU A 360 6.69 10.51 -7.81
CA GLU A 360 7.66 11.21 -6.94
C GLU A 360 9.04 11.37 -7.59
N ARG A 361 9.36 10.56 -8.61
CA ARG A 361 10.61 10.62 -9.36
C ARG A 361 10.56 11.59 -10.54
N ILE A 362 9.40 12.12 -10.96
CA ILE A 362 9.26 13.05 -12.10
C ILE A 362 10.26 14.21 -11.99
N VAL A 363 10.24 14.96 -10.89
CA VAL A 363 11.12 16.12 -10.72
C VAL A 363 12.61 15.73 -10.62
N PRO A 364 13.02 14.72 -9.81
CA PRO A 364 14.38 14.18 -9.85
C PRO A 364 14.85 13.72 -11.24
N MET A 365 13.98 13.13 -12.06
CA MET A 365 14.31 12.66 -13.41
C MET A 365 14.53 13.84 -14.37
N ILE A 366 13.67 14.86 -14.32
CA ILE A 366 13.84 16.12 -15.06
C ILE A 366 15.16 16.79 -14.66
N GLY A 367 15.45 16.89 -13.36
CA GLY A 367 16.70 17.46 -12.84
C GLY A 367 17.97 16.70 -13.25
N ARG A 368 17.85 15.42 -13.61
CA ARG A 368 18.93 14.60 -14.19
C ARG A 368 19.02 14.66 -15.72
N GLY A 369 18.19 15.49 -16.37
CA GLY A 369 18.17 15.65 -17.83
C GLY A 369 17.50 14.50 -18.59
N ILE A 370 16.68 13.67 -17.93
CA ILE A 370 15.97 12.58 -18.61
C ILE A 370 14.89 13.14 -19.55
N GLY A 371 14.80 12.60 -20.76
CA GLY A 371 13.85 13.04 -21.78
C GLY A 371 12.39 12.88 -21.33
N ARG A 372 11.56 13.88 -21.63
CA ARG A 372 10.14 13.87 -21.22
C ARG A 372 9.38 12.66 -21.79
N GLY A 373 9.71 12.22 -23.01
CA GLY A 373 9.13 11.01 -23.60
C GLY A 373 9.47 9.73 -22.82
N ASP A 374 10.67 9.63 -22.26
CA ASP A 374 11.06 8.48 -21.43
C ASP A 374 10.34 8.50 -20.08
N ILE A 375 10.16 9.68 -19.49
CA ILE A 375 9.32 9.88 -18.29
C ILE A 375 7.87 9.50 -18.60
N ASP A 376 7.29 9.97 -19.71
CA ASP A 376 5.93 9.64 -20.16
C ASP A 376 5.77 8.11 -20.34
N ASN A 377 6.76 7.42 -20.91
CA ASN A 377 6.75 5.97 -21.11
C ASN A 377 6.82 5.16 -19.80
N LEU A 378 7.58 5.63 -18.81
CA LEU A 378 7.66 5.00 -17.48
C LEU A 378 6.42 5.29 -16.62
N LEU A 379 5.83 6.47 -16.80
CA LEU A 379 4.72 6.99 -16.00
C LEU A 379 3.36 6.49 -16.48
N VAL A 380 3.16 6.15 -17.75
CA VAL A 380 1.81 5.84 -18.28
C VAL A 380 1.58 4.34 -18.46
N ASN A 381 0.73 3.75 -17.62
CA ASN A 381 0.29 2.37 -17.80
C ASN A 381 -0.96 2.30 -18.70
N HIS A 382 -0.74 1.94 -19.97
CA HIS A 382 -1.79 1.76 -20.99
C HIS A 382 -2.67 0.50 -20.80
N THR A 383 -2.38 -0.34 -19.81
CA THR A 383 -3.11 -1.58 -19.58
C THR A 383 -4.48 -1.30 -18.93
N LEU A 384 -5.47 -2.16 -19.22
CA LEU A 384 -6.82 -2.20 -18.63
C LEU A 384 -7.77 -1.01 -18.92
N TYR A 385 -7.30 0.24 -19.07
CA TYR A 385 -8.21 1.39 -19.20
C TYR A 385 -9.12 1.32 -20.44
N ARG A 386 -8.61 0.79 -21.57
CA ARG A 386 -9.40 0.61 -22.81
C ARG A 386 -10.65 -0.26 -22.61
N THR A 387 -10.60 -1.22 -21.69
CA THR A 387 -11.77 -2.06 -21.34
C THR A 387 -12.80 -1.24 -20.56
N ALA A 388 -12.36 -0.39 -19.62
CA ALA A 388 -13.28 0.51 -18.90
C ALA A 388 -13.95 1.52 -19.85
N ARG A 389 -13.21 2.12 -20.80
CA ARG A 389 -13.78 3.01 -21.83
C ARG A 389 -14.88 2.34 -22.66
N ARG A 390 -14.71 1.07 -23.05
CA ARG A 390 -15.75 0.30 -23.76
C ARG A 390 -17.04 0.18 -22.92
N ARG A 391 -16.92 -0.09 -21.62
CA ARG A 391 -18.07 -0.15 -20.69
C ARG A 391 -18.77 1.20 -20.60
N TYR A 392 -18.00 2.27 -20.48
CA TYR A 392 -18.55 3.62 -20.30
C TYR A 392 -19.25 4.12 -21.57
N ALA A 393 -18.67 3.86 -22.75
CA ALA A 393 -19.34 4.08 -24.03
C ALA A 393 -20.65 3.28 -24.13
N GLN A 394 -20.66 2.01 -23.70
CA GLN A 394 -21.86 1.19 -23.67
C GLN A 394 -22.90 1.69 -22.67
N LEU A 395 -22.50 2.20 -21.50
CA LEU A 395 -23.41 2.81 -20.50
C LEU A 395 -24.07 4.08 -21.04
N VAL A 396 -23.31 4.93 -21.74
CA VAL A 396 -23.84 6.14 -22.38
C VAL A 396 -24.83 5.77 -23.48
N ASN A 397 -24.54 4.74 -24.28
CA ASN A 397 -25.48 4.21 -25.27
C ASN A 397 -26.79 3.69 -24.62
N ASP A 398 -26.69 2.88 -23.56
CA ASP A 398 -27.83 2.34 -22.81
C ASP A 398 -28.67 3.42 -22.09
N CYS A 399 -28.04 4.55 -21.76
CA CYS A 399 -28.65 5.74 -21.16
C CYS A 399 -29.25 6.70 -22.20
N GLY A 400 -28.87 6.54 -23.47
CA GLY A 400 -29.30 7.37 -24.59
C GLY A 400 -29.02 8.87 -24.37
N LYS A 401 -29.91 9.72 -24.89
CA LYS A 401 -29.75 11.19 -24.87
C LYS A 401 -29.68 11.81 -23.46
N LYS A 402 -29.92 11.06 -22.37
CA LYS A 402 -29.77 11.56 -21.00
C LYS A 402 -28.33 11.51 -20.48
N CYS A 403 -27.43 10.69 -21.03
CA CYS A 403 -26.03 10.68 -20.60
C CYS A 403 -25.14 11.56 -21.48
N VAL A 404 -24.05 12.04 -20.87
CA VAL A 404 -22.94 12.71 -21.53
C VAL A 404 -21.66 12.03 -21.04
N LEU A 405 -20.81 11.60 -21.98
CA LEU A 405 -19.47 11.12 -21.67
C LEU A 405 -18.54 12.32 -21.54
N VAL A 406 -17.73 12.37 -20.49
CA VAL A 406 -16.74 13.43 -20.27
C VAL A 406 -15.37 12.82 -20.42
N ASP A 407 -14.67 13.15 -21.50
CA ASP A 407 -13.37 12.54 -21.82
C ASP A 407 -12.20 13.48 -21.50
N TYR A 408 -11.30 12.99 -20.66
CA TYR A 408 -10.06 13.67 -20.29
C TYR A 408 -8.88 13.29 -21.18
N ASN A 409 -8.98 12.28 -22.06
CA ASN A 409 -7.88 11.91 -22.93
C ASN A 409 -7.30 13.10 -23.72
N PRO A 410 -8.10 14.00 -24.34
CA PRO A 410 -7.55 15.14 -25.09
C PRO A 410 -6.76 16.12 -24.22
N VAL A 411 -7.09 16.22 -22.92
CA VAL A 411 -6.47 17.16 -21.97
C VAL A 411 -5.08 16.69 -21.53
N PHE A 412 -4.87 15.37 -21.44
CA PHE A 412 -3.59 14.78 -21.03
C PHE A 412 -2.77 14.19 -22.19
N TRP A 413 -3.30 14.16 -23.42
CA TRP A 413 -2.59 13.64 -24.58
C TRP A 413 -1.54 14.63 -25.09
N ASN A 414 -0.29 14.19 -25.20
CA ASN A 414 0.80 14.96 -25.78
C ASN A 414 1.08 14.47 -27.22
N SER A 415 0.83 15.33 -28.21
CA SER A 415 1.05 15.01 -29.63
C SER A 415 2.53 14.83 -29.98
N THR A 416 3.44 15.52 -29.29
CA THR A 416 4.89 15.46 -29.53
C THR A 416 5.48 14.13 -29.07
N THR A 417 5.16 13.66 -27.85
CA THR A 417 5.63 12.36 -27.35
C THR A 417 4.75 11.18 -27.75
N ARG A 418 3.58 11.45 -28.38
CA ARG A 418 2.56 10.46 -28.75
C ARG A 418 2.14 9.56 -27.58
N ASN A 419 2.10 10.15 -26.39
CA ASN A 419 1.77 9.48 -25.14
C ASN A 419 1.00 10.46 -24.23
N PHE A 420 0.48 9.98 -23.11
CA PHE A 420 -0.13 10.83 -22.10
C PHE A 420 0.96 11.51 -21.26
N ARG A 421 0.73 12.76 -20.85
CA ARG A 421 1.59 13.49 -19.92
C ARG A 421 0.80 13.86 -18.68
N PHE A 422 1.30 13.40 -17.53
CA PHE A 422 0.65 13.52 -16.22
C PHE A 422 1.37 14.50 -15.28
N TYR A 423 2.08 15.48 -15.86
CA TYR A 423 2.80 16.55 -15.16
C TYR A 423 2.96 17.78 -16.08
N ASP A 424 3.17 18.96 -15.51
CA ASP A 424 3.43 20.19 -16.29
C ASP A 424 4.92 20.36 -16.67
N GLU A 425 5.25 21.39 -17.45
CA GLU A 425 6.63 21.61 -17.90
C GLU A 425 7.62 21.80 -16.74
N GLN A 426 7.16 22.23 -15.57
CA GLN A 426 7.98 22.36 -14.35
C GLN A 426 8.04 21.07 -13.51
N GLY A 427 7.32 20.02 -13.90
CA GLY A 427 7.31 18.72 -13.22
C GLY A 427 6.34 18.63 -12.05
N LEU A 428 5.43 19.60 -11.87
CA LEU A 428 4.30 19.41 -10.97
C LEU A 428 3.45 18.28 -11.52
N SER A 429 3.22 17.23 -10.74
CA SER A 429 2.34 16.15 -11.19
C SER A 429 0.90 16.62 -11.10
N TYR A 430 0.12 16.22 -12.11
CA TYR A 430 -1.33 16.34 -12.07
C TYR A 430 -1.97 15.29 -11.17
N PHE A 431 -1.22 14.28 -10.69
CA PHE A 431 -1.73 13.19 -9.88
C PHE A 431 -0.90 12.93 -8.61
N THR A 432 -1.57 12.47 -7.55
CA THR A 432 -0.95 11.98 -6.32
C THR A 432 -0.54 10.51 -6.45
N THR A 433 0.28 10.01 -5.54
CA THR A 433 0.68 8.59 -5.47
C THR A 433 -0.46 7.61 -5.15
N THR A 434 -1.63 8.11 -4.74
CA THR A 434 -2.89 7.33 -4.62
C THR A 434 -3.77 7.44 -5.87
N THR A 435 -3.32 8.16 -6.91
CA THR A 435 -3.94 8.40 -8.22
C THR A 435 -5.13 9.37 -8.26
N HIS A 436 -5.31 10.26 -7.27
CA HIS A 436 -6.24 11.39 -7.39
C HIS A 436 -5.59 12.58 -8.10
N LEU A 437 -6.37 13.53 -8.61
CA LEU A 437 -5.82 14.79 -9.14
C LEU A 437 -5.28 15.65 -7.99
N THR A 438 -4.10 16.21 -8.20
CA THR A 438 -3.55 17.30 -7.36
C THR A 438 -4.33 18.59 -7.61
N PRO A 439 -4.18 19.65 -6.78
CA PRO A 439 -4.72 20.97 -7.09
C PRO A 439 -4.32 21.49 -8.49
N ARG A 440 -3.10 21.15 -8.95
CA ARG A 440 -2.62 21.47 -10.30
C ARG A 440 -3.32 20.63 -11.38
N GLY A 441 -3.58 19.35 -11.11
CA GLY A 441 -4.35 18.47 -12.00
C GLY A 441 -5.81 18.90 -12.12
N ILE A 442 -6.43 19.34 -11.02
CA ILE A 442 -7.78 19.92 -11.00
C ILE A 442 -7.84 21.17 -11.89
N GLU A 443 -6.88 22.08 -11.76
CA GLU A 443 -6.83 23.29 -12.61
C GLU A 443 -6.67 22.94 -14.09
N HIS A 444 -5.80 21.96 -14.41
CA HIS A 444 -5.56 21.51 -15.78
C HIS A 444 -6.83 21.00 -16.49
N VAL A 445 -7.74 20.34 -15.75
CA VAL A 445 -9.01 19.82 -16.28
C VAL A 445 -10.21 20.75 -16.08
N ARG A 446 -10.07 21.88 -15.38
CA ARG A 446 -11.18 22.78 -14.99
C ARG A 446 -12.00 23.25 -16.18
N HIS A 447 -11.34 23.59 -17.28
CA HIS A 447 -11.99 24.09 -18.50
C HIS A 447 -13.07 23.12 -19.03
N VAL A 448 -12.85 21.81 -18.97
CA VAL A 448 -13.82 20.79 -19.39
C VAL A 448 -15.14 20.92 -18.64
N TRP A 449 -15.09 21.21 -17.33
CA TRP A 449 -16.29 21.37 -16.52
C TRP A 449 -16.90 22.75 -16.63
N ARG A 450 -16.10 23.79 -16.84
CA ARG A 450 -16.61 25.12 -17.20
C ARG A 450 -17.44 25.05 -18.48
N ASP A 451 -16.90 24.49 -19.56
CA ASP A 451 -17.61 24.34 -20.84
C ASP A 451 -18.91 23.54 -20.68
N ILE A 452 -18.88 22.46 -19.88
CA ILE A 452 -20.07 21.67 -19.54
C ILE A 452 -21.10 22.50 -18.79
N CYS A 453 -20.68 23.35 -17.85
CA CYS A 453 -21.57 24.11 -17.00
C CYS A 453 -22.12 25.38 -17.67
N ASP A 454 -21.33 26.06 -18.50
CA ASP A 454 -21.78 27.10 -19.43
C ASP A 454 -22.80 26.55 -20.45
N SER A 455 -22.70 25.26 -20.81
CA SER A 455 -23.70 24.57 -21.66
C SER A 455 -25.02 24.26 -20.93
N LEU A 456 -25.05 24.36 -19.60
CA LEU A 456 -26.22 24.10 -18.75
C LEU A 456 -26.97 25.37 -18.34
N GLU A 457 -26.38 26.57 -18.48
CA GLU A 457 -27.12 27.83 -18.32
C GLU A 457 -27.96 28.19 -19.55
N LYS A 458 -27.68 27.52 -20.68
CA LYS A 458 -28.44 27.55 -21.94
C LYS A 458 -29.52 26.46 -21.97
#